data_AF-D5P6N3-F1
#
_entry.id   AF-D5P6N3-F1
#
_cell.length_a   1.000
_cell.length_b   1.000
_cell.length_c   1.000
_cell.angle_alpha   90.00
_cell.angle_beta   90.00
_cell.angle_gamma   90.00
#
_symmetry.space_group_name_H-M   'P 1'
#
loop_
_entity.id
_entity.type
_entity.pdbx_description
1 polymer ?
#
loop_
_entity_poly.entity_id
_entity_poly.type
_entity_poly.pdbx_seq_one_letter_code
_entity_poly.pdbx_strand_id
1 'polypeptide(L)' 'MANAHNPVAIVVPCHRVIAANGILTGYGSGLQRKRDLLDLEKVHGCATLFD' A
#
# COMPACT_ATOMS: atom_id res chain seq x y z
N MET A 1 2.36 -14.44 9.90
CA MET A 1 2.27 -13.12 9.22
C MET A 1 1.89 -13.33 7.74
N ALA A 2 0.62 -13.61 7.40
CA ALA A 2 0.25 -14.04 6.04
C ALA A 2 0.51 -12.98 4.95
N ASN A 3 0.20 -11.71 5.22
CA ASN A 3 0.31 -10.62 4.25
C ASN A 3 1.75 -10.28 3.85
N ALA A 4 2.73 -10.63 4.70
CA ALA A 4 4.15 -10.40 4.44
C ALA A 4 4.78 -11.46 3.52
N HIS A 5 4.12 -12.61 3.32
CA HIS A 5 4.60 -13.68 2.43
C HIS A 5 3.85 -13.70 1.09
N ASN A 6 3.18 -12.62 0.73
CA ASN A 6 2.49 -12.52 -0.54
C ASN A 6 3.51 -12.49 -1.71
N PRO A 7 3.53 -13.51 -2.59
CA PRO A 7 4.48 -13.57 -3.71
C PRO A 7 4.17 -12.55 -4.80
N VAL A 8 2.96 -11.96 -4.82
CA VAL A 8 2.52 -10.97 -5.82
C VAL A 8 2.08 -9.68 -5.12
N ALA A 9 3.05 -8.97 -4.52
CA ALA A 9 2.84 -7.89 -3.57
C ALA A 9 2.11 -6.63 -4.09
N ILE A 10 2.07 -6.42 -5.42
CA ILE A 10 1.43 -5.26 -6.04
C ILE A 10 0.00 -5.60 -6.47
N VAL A 11 -0.20 -6.72 -7.19
CA VAL A 11 -1.51 -7.13 -7.72
C VAL A 11 -2.45 -7.53 -6.59
N VAL A 12 -1.95 -8.28 -5.61
CA VAL A 12 -2.68 -8.53 -4.37
C VAL A 12 -2.30 -7.39 -3.41
N PRO A 13 -3.24 -6.47 -3.07
CA PRO A 13 -2.91 -5.18 -2.48
C PRO A 13 -2.61 -5.26 -0.98
N CYS A 14 -1.63 -6.07 -0.59
CA CYS A 14 -1.22 -6.22 0.81
C CYS A 14 -0.56 -4.95 1.38
N HIS A 15 -0.15 -4.01 0.51
CA HIS A 15 0.26 -2.66 0.90
C HIS A 15 -0.90 -1.79 1.41
N ARG A 16 -2.17 -2.11 1.11
CA ARG A 16 -3.35 -1.37 1.60
C ARG A 16 -3.79 -1.74 3.02
N VAL A 17 -3.28 -2.83 3.60
CA VAL A 17 -3.63 -3.26 4.97
C VAL A 17 -2.73 -2.54 5.98
N ILE A 18 -3.31 -1.78 6.90
CA ILE A 18 -2.59 -0.99 7.92
C ILE A 18 -3.00 -1.46 9.32
N ALA A 19 -2.07 -1.45 10.28
CA ALA A 19 -2.40 -1.80 11.67
C ALA A 19 -3.34 -0.74 12.28
N ALA A 20 -4.13 -1.13 13.29
CA ALA A 20 -5.10 -0.23 13.93
C ALA A 20 -4.47 1.02 14.56
N ASN A 21 -3.17 0.96 14.89
CA ASN A 21 -2.38 2.09 15.39
C ASN A 21 -1.81 2.99 14.28
N GLY A 22 -2.17 2.77 13.01
CA GLY A 22 -1.70 3.54 11.86
C GLY A 22 -0.27 3.20 11.42
N ILE A 23 0.41 2.25 12.07
CA ILE A 23 1.78 1.88 11.74
C ILE A 23 1.80 0.96 10.50
N LEU A 24 2.68 1.27 9.55
CA LEU A 24 2.96 0.40 8.41
C LEU A 24 3.77 -0.80 8.89
N THR A 25 3.16 -1.98 8.86
CA THR A 25 3.83 -3.24 9.19
C THR A 25 3.57 -4.28 8.10
N GLY A 26 4.31 -5.39 8.14
CA GLY A 26 3.92 -6.62 7.44
C GLY A 26 3.90 -6.56 5.92
N TYR A 27 4.98 -6.06 5.33
CA TYR A 27 5.14 -6.05 3.87
C TYR A 27 6.41 -6.77 3.47
N GLY A 28 6.28 -7.89 2.75
CA GLY A 28 7.40 -8.74 2.35
C GLY A 28 8.43 -8.03 1.50
N SER A 29 7.99 -7.07 0.68
CA SER A 29 8.87 -6.29 -0.20
C SER A 29 9.45 -5.03 0.48
N GLY A 30 9.26 -4.85 1.79
CA GLY A 30 9.83 -3.75 2.59
C GLY A 30 8.91 -2.53 2.80
N LEU A 31 8.93 -1.96 4.01
CA LEU A 31 7.98 -0.92 4.43
C LEU A 31 8.06 0.38 3.60
N GLN A 32 9.24 0.72 3.07
CA GLN A 32 9.40 1.90 2.23
C GLN A 32 8.55 1.79 0.96
N ARG A 33 8.63 0.64 0.26
CA ARG A 33 7.83 0.39 -0.95
C ARG A 33 6.32 0.42 -0.67
N LYS A 34 5.90 -0.04 0.50
CA LYS A 34 4.50 0.05 0.93
C LYS A 34 4.04 1.50 1.08
N ARG A 35 4.89 2.39 1.59
CA ARG A 35 4.60 3.83 1.68
C ARG A 35 4.56 4.47 0.30
N ASP A 36 5.56 4.22 -0.54
CA ASP A 36 5.63 4.78 -1.89
C ASP A 36 4.39 4.38 -2.73
N LEU A 37 3.95 3.13 -2.65
CA LEU A 37 2.75 2.65 -3.34
C LEU A 37 1.46 3.32 -2.83
N LEU A 38 1.33 3.50 -1.51
CA LEU A 38 0.19 4.20 -0.92
C LEU A 38 0.14 5.66 -1.35
N ASP A 39 1.29 6.32 -1.45
CA ASP A 39 1.36 7.71 -1.87
C ASP A 39 1.10 7.87 -3.38
N LEU A 40 1.59 6.94 -4.22
CA LEU A 40 1.22 6.88 -5.63
C LEU A 40 -0.30 6.70 -5.80
N GLU A 41 -0.93 5.77 -5.08
CA GLU A 41 -2.38 5.55 -5.16
C GLU A 41 -3.21 6.78 -4.76
N LYS A 42 -2.74 7.58 -3.79
CA LYS A 42 -3.41 8.85 -3.41
C LYS A 42 -3.40 9.88 -4.54
N VAL A 43 -2.31 9.97 -5.30
CA VAL A 43 -2.15 10.95 -6.39
C VAL A 43 -3.06 10.63 -7.59
N HIS A 44 -3.34 9.35 -7.83
CA HIS A 44 -4.21 8.93 -8.94
C HIS A 44 -5.71 9.01 -8.61
N GLY A 45 -6.08 9.57 -7.45
CA GLY A 45 -7.46 9.56 -6.94
C GLY A 45 -8.44 10.45 -7.71
N CYS A 46 -8.01 11.55 -8.31
CA CYS A 46 -8.78 12.44 -9.19
C CYS A 46 -7.94 13.70 -9.43
N ALA A 47 -7.71 14.07 -10.69
CA ALA A 47 -7.07 15.35 -11.02
C ALA A 47 -7.89 16.22 -11.99
N THR A 48 -9.10 15.83 -12.41
CA THR A 48 -9.86 16.59 -13.43
C THR A 48 -11.38 16.41 -13.38
N LEU A 49 -11.99 15.92 -12.29
CA LEU A 49 -13.46 15.69 -12.27
C LEU A 49 -14.27 16.96 -11.96
N PHE A 50 -13.63 18.02 -11.44
CA PHE A 50 -14.29 19.28 -11.06
C PHE A 50 -13.60 20.54 -11.62
N ASP A 51 -12.71 20.39 -12.61
CA ASP A 51 -12.22 21.53 -13.41
C ASP A 51 -13.11 21.74 -14.65
#